data_AF-A0A2D5XD84-F1
#
_entry.id   AF-A0A2D5XD84-F1
#
_cell.length_a   1.000
_cell.length_b   1.000
_cell.length_c   1.000
_cell.angle_alpha   90.00
_cell.angle_beta   90.00
_cell.angle_gamma   90.00
#
_symmetry.space_group_name_H-M   'P 1'
#
loop_
_entity.id
_entity.type
_entity.pdbx_description
1 polymer ?
#
loop_
_entity_poly.entity_id
_entity_poly.type
_entity_poly.pdbx_seq_one_letter_code
_entity_poly.pdbx_strand_id
1 'polypeptide(L)'
;MAVGVLLASTLMIWAYIIGMKNNNVIGAVSMGIVALTVIVFFIVYITRQLKSVKEGLPVEDERSKKILNISFAKAYLISIYFVLFLSWASDGWIQFRDISQALNMSILGMAIIFGLCWAYYNFKGE
;
A
#
# COMPACT_ATOMS: atom_id res chain seq x y z
N MET A 1 15.82 0.97 6.29
CA MET A 1 15.12 1.96 7.15
C MET A 1 15.08 3.35 6.51
N ALA A 2 16.22 3.97 6.17
CA ALA A 2 16.26 5.32 5.58
C ALA A 2 15.35 5.51 4.35
N VAL A 3 15.37 4.55 3.41
CA VAL A 3 14.53 4.60 2.19
C VAL A 3 13.04 4.58 2.53
N GLY A 4 12.62 3.80 3.52
CA GLY A 4 11.20 3.75 3.91
C GLY A 4 10.73 5.01 4.65
N VAL A 5 11.61 5.63 5.46
CA VAL A 5 11.33 6.93 6.07
C VAL A 5 11.17 8.02 4.99
N LEU A 6 12.07 8.04 4.00
CA LEU A 6 12.02 8.98 2.89
C LEU A 6 10.76 8.82 2.04
N LEU A 7 10.37 7.59 1.73
CA LEU A 7 9.14 7.32 0.99
C LEU A 7 7.91 7.79 1.77
N ALA A 8 7.80 7.45 3.06
CA ALA A 8 6.68 7.85 3.90
C ALA A 8 6.59 9.39 4.04
N SER A 9 7.73 10.07 4.24
CA SER A 9 7.74 11.53 4.36
C SER A 9 7.41 12.22 3.05
N THR A 10 7.90 11.71 1.91
CA THR A 10 7.59 12.25 0.59
C THR A 10 6.10 12.13 0.27
N LEU A 11 5.49 10.97 0.54
CA LEU A 11 4.05 10.77 0.32
C LEU A 11 3.19 11.69 1.19
N MET A 12 3.58 11.93 2.45
CA MET A 12 2.88 12.85 3.35
C MET A 12 2.96 14.29 2.88
N ILE A 13 4.14 14.75 2.46
CA ILE A 13 4.33 16.10 1.91
C ILE A 13 3.47 16.27 0.66
N TRP A 14 3.42 15.27 -0.20
CA TRP A 14 2.64 15.33 -1.44
C TRP A 14 1.12 15.36 -1.17
N ALA A 15 0.62 14.54 -0.24
CA ALA A 15 -0.78 14.56 0.19
C ALA A 15 -1.18 15.94 0.75
N TYR A 16 -0.30 16.55 1.55
CA TYR A 16 -0.51 17.89 2.10
C TYR A 16 -0.54 18.97 1.01
N ILE A 17 0.38 18.93 0.05
CA ILE A 17 0.42 19.89 -1.07
C ILE A 17 -0.86 19.81 -1.91
N ILE A 18 -1.36 18.61 -2.19
CA ILE A 18 -2.59 18.41 -2.98
C ILE A 18 -3.81 18.97 -2.25
N GLY A 19 -3.91 18.74 -0.94
CA GLY A 19 -5.02 19.23 -0.12
C GLY A 19 -5.07 20.75 0.01
N MET A 20 -3.92 21.39 0.24
CA MET A 20 -3.83 22.84 0.44
C MET A 20 -3.93 23.63 -0.88
N LYS A 21 -3.31 23.15 -1.97
CA LYS A 21 -3.07 23.97 -3.16
C LYS A 21 -4.20 23.92 -4.20
N ASN A 22 -4.89 22.78 -4.33
CA ASN A 22 -5.84 22.55 -5.43
C ASN A 22 -7.31 22.56 -5.00
N ASN A 23 -7.63 22.76 -3.72
CA ASN A 23 -8.97 22.60 -3.14
C ASN A 23 -9.67 21.28 -3.54
N ASN A 24 -8.86 20.27 -3.92
CA ASN A 24 -9.32 18.98 -4.41
C ASN A 24 -9.34 18.00 -3.23
N VAL A 25 -10.40 18.12 -2.43
CA VAL A 25 -10.60 17.34 -1.20
C VAL A 25 -10.57 15.83 -1.49
N ILE A 26 -11.18 15.37 -2.58
CA ILE A 26 -11.22 13.95 -2.95
C ILE A 26 -9.82 13.42 -3.28
N GLY A 27 -9.04 14.18 -4.06
CA GLY A 27 -7.65 13.84 -4.37
C GLY A 27 -6.79 13.75 -3.12
N ALA A 28 -6.91 14.75 -2.23
CA ALA A 28 -6.17 14.79 -0.98
C ALA A 28 -6.51 13.62 -0.03
N VAL A 29 -7.78 13.27 0.08
CA VAL A 29 -8.25 12.12 0.89
C VAL A 29 -7.70 10.81 0.34
N SER A 30 -7.81 10.58 -0.98
CA SER A 30 -7.30 9.35 -1.61
C SER A 30 -5.78 9.18 -1.40
N MET A 31 -5.03 10.27 -1.54
CA MET A 31 -3.58 10.27 -1.32
C MET A 31 -3.22 10.08 0.15
N GLY A 32 -3.99 10.69 1.06
CA GLY A 32 -3.85 10.52 2.50
C GLY A 32 -4.06 9.06 2.93
N ILE A 33 -5.04 8.37 2.35
CA ILE A 33 -5.29 6.94 2.62
C ILE A 33 -4.10 6.10 2.15
N VAL A 34 -3.55 6.37 0.96
CA VAL A 34 -2.35 5.68 0.47
C VAL A 34 -1.15 5.92 1.39
N ALA A 35 -0.89 7.18 1.77
CA ALA A 35 0.19 7.54 2.68
C ALA A 35 0.03 6.84 4.05
N LEU A 36 -1.18 6.84 4.60
CA LEU A 36 -1.49 6.18 5.87
C LEU A 36 -1.27 4.66 5.78
N THR A 37 -1.70 4.02 4.69
CA THR A 37 -1.50 2.59 4.47
C THR A 37 -0.01 2.24 4.45
N VAL A 38 0.80 3.03 3.74
CA VAL A 38 2.27 2.85 3.69
C VAL A 38 2.89 3.03 5.08
N ILE A 39 2.46 4.04 5.83
CA ILE A 39 2.97 4.31 7.19
C ILE A 39 2.64 3.15 8.14
N VAL A 40 1.40 2.65 8.12
CA VAL A 40 1.00 1.52 8.96
C VAL A 40 1.87 0.29 8.65
N PHE A 41 2.03 -0.05 7.38
CA PHE A 41 2.90 -1.14 6.97
C PHE A 41 4.37 -0.93 7.39
N PHE A 42 4.86 0.29 7.26
CA PHE A 42 6.22 0.65 7.64
C PHE A 42 6.46 0.53 9.15
N ILE A 43 5.50 0.97 9.98
CA ILE A 43 5.56 0.85 11.44
C ILE A 43 5.56 -0.62 11.85
N VAL A 44 4.66 -1.43 11.28
CA VAL A 44 4.60 -2.88 11.55
C VAL A 44 5.92 -3.57 11.18
N TYR A 45 6.52 -3.18 10.05
CA TYR A 45 7.81 -3.71 9.62
C TYR A 45 8.95 -3.32 10.58
N ILE A 46 9.04 -2.04 10.96
CA ILE A 46 10.09 -1.56 11.87
C ILE A 46 9.95 -2.16 13.26
N THR A 47 8.73 -2.25 13.81
CA THR A 47 8.52 -2.79 15.16
C THR A 47 8.95 -4.25 15.24
N ARG A 48 8.70 -5.05 14.20
CA ARG A 48 9.21 -6.43 14.08
C ARG A 48 10.73 -6.48 14.03
N GLN A 49 11.34 -5.66 13.16
CA GLN A 49 12.80 -5.54 13.03
C GLN A 49 13.49 -5.16 14.34
N LEU A 50 12.98 -4.12 15.02
CA LEU A 50 13.54 -3.67 16.30
C LEU A 50 13.40 -4.73 17.40
N LYS A 51 12.31 -5.50 17.39
CA LYS A 51 12.14 -6.63 18.32
C LYS A 51 13.16 -7.73 18.06
N SER A 52 13.37 -8.13 16.80
CA SER A 52 14.39 -9.13 16.43
C SER A 52 15.80 -8.70 16.83
N VAL A 53 16.15 -7.42 16.61
CA VAL A 53 17.46 -6.87 17.02
C VAL A 53 17.63 -6.89 18.54
N LYS A 54 16.58 -6.54 19.30
CA LYS A 54 16.60 -6.60 20.77
C LYS A 54 16.73 -8.03 21.30
N GLU A 55 16.16 -9.00 20.59
CA GLU A 55 16.17 -10.42 20.96
C GLU A 55 17.42 -11.16 20.45
N GLY A 56 18.33 -10.49 19.73
CA GLY A 56 19.53 -11.10 19.16
C GLY A 56 19.25 -12.11 18.04
N LEU A 57 18.01 -12.12 17.53
CA LEU A 57 17.58 -13.01 16.45
C LEU A 57 18.06 -12.47 15.09
N PRO A 58 18.25 -13.35 14.09
CA PRO A 58 18.54 -12.92 12.74
C PRO A 58 17.46 -11.94 12.26
N VAL A 59 17.93 -10.88 11.59
CA VAL A 59 17.10 -9.74 11.16
C VAL A 59 16.02 -10.16 10.14
N GLU A 60 16.28 -11.22 9.38
CA GLU A 60 15.31 -11.85 8.47
C GLU A 60 15.01 -13.28 8.92
N ASP A 61 13.78 -13.51 9.39
CA ASP A 61 13.23 -14.86 9.55
C ASP A 61 12.80 -15.40 8.17
N GLU A 62 13.25 -16.61 7.83
CA GLU A 62 12.89 -17.30 6.57
C GLU A 62 11.38 -17.39 6.38
N ARG A 63 10.62 -17.59 7.47
CA ARG A 63 9.16 -17.66 7.42
C ARG A 63 8.55 -16.31 7.04
N SER A 64 9.04 -15.22 7.65
CA SER A 64 8.57 -13.86 7.33
C SER A 64 8.85 -13.48 5.88
N LYS A 65 10.01 -13.92 5.34
CA LYS A 65 10.39 -13.73 3.94
C LYS A 65 9.48 -14.51 2.99
N LYS A 66 9.17 -15.76 3.33
CA LYS A 66 8.26 -16.62 2.57
C LYS A 66 6.83 -16.04 2.53
N ILE A 67 6.29 -15.62 3.68
CA ILE A 67 4.97 -14.98 3.77
C ILE A 67 4.92 -13.73 2.89
N LEU A 68 5.96 -12.89 2.96
CA LEU A 68 6.03 -11.67 2.16
C LEU A 68 6.05 -11.96 0.65
N ASN A 69 6.85 -12.95 0.23
CA ASN A 69 6.93 -13.34 -1.18
C ASN A 69 5.61 -13.93 -1.71
N ILE A 70 4.97 -14.83 -0.95
CA ILE A 70 3.67 -15.42 -1.34
C ILE A 70 2.59 -14.34 -1.38
N SER A 71 2.54 -13.48 -0.37
CA SER A 71 1.59 -12.36 -0.30
C SER A 71 1.77 -11.42 -1.48
N PHE A 72 3.01 -11.08 -1.83
CA PHE A 72 3.33 -10.23 -2.97
C PHE A 72 2.90 -10.86 -4.30
N ALA A 73 3.25 -12.13 -4.53
CA ALA A 73 2.87 -12.83 -5.75
C ALA A 73 1.34 -12.95 -5.91
N LYS A 74 0.62 -13.29 -4.83
CA LYS A 74 -0.85 -13.37 -4.82
C LYS A 74 -1.49 -12.01 -5.04
N ALA A 75 -1.03 -11.00 -4.31
CA ALA A 75 -1.56 -9.64 -4.41
C ALA A 75 -1.34 -9.05 -5.80
N TYR A 76 -0.18 -9.31 -6.41
CA TYR A 76 0.12 -8.88 -7.78
C TYR A 76 -0.82 -9.51 -8.81
N LEU A 77 -1.09 -10.81 -8.70
CA LEU A 77 -2.04 -11.47 -9.60
C LEU A 77 -3.45 -10.91 -9.44
N ILE A 78 -3.91 -10.73 -8.20
CA ILE A 78 -5.25 -10.17 -7.91
C ILE A 78 -5.34 -8.72 -8.38
N SER A 79 -4.26 -7.93 -8.22
CA SER A 79 -4.27 -6.52 -8.63
C SER A 79 -4.36 -6.32 -10.14
N ILE A 80 -3.83 -7.24 -10.95
CA ILE A 80 -4.02 -7.22 -12.41
C ILE A 80 -5.51 -7.30 -12.75
N TYR A 81 -6.24 -8.25 -12.15
CA TYR A 81 -7.68 -8.37 -12.36
C TYR A 81 -8.45 -7.17 -11.83
N PHE A 82 -8.00 -6.56 -10.74
CA PHE A 82 -8.59 -5.34 -10.23
C PHE A 82 -8.44 -4.16 -11.20
N VAL A 83 -7.27 -3.98 -11.80
CA VAL A 83 -7.05 -2.93 -12.81
C VAL A 83 -7.87 -3.19 -14.08
N LEU A 84 -7.95 -4.45 -14.53
CA LEU A 84 -8.84 -4.84 -15.63
C LEU A 84 -10.30 -4.54 -15.32
N PHE A 85 -10.73 -4.84 -14.09
CA PHE A 85 -12.08 -4.51 -13.63
C PHE A 85 -12.32 -2.99 -13.62
N LEU A 86 -11.37 -2.18 -13.14
CA LEU A 86 -11.49 -0.72 -13.19
C LEU A 86 -11.57 -0.20 -14.63
N SER A 87 -10.79 -0.78 -15.55
CA SER A 87 -10.83 -0.42 -16.97
C SER A 87 -12.12 -0.83 -17.65
N TRP A 88 -12.74 -1.95 -17.25
CA TRP A 88 -14.05 -2.34 -17.76
C TRP A 88 -15.17 -1.49 -17.15
N ALA A 89 -15.08 -1.21 -15.86
CA ALA A 89 -16.04 -0.38 -15.14
C ALA A 89 -15.97 1.10 -15.54
N SER A 90 -14.85 1.57 -16.10
CA SER A 90 -14.69 2.97 -16.52
C SER A 90 -15.65 3.37 -17.64
N ASP A 91 -16.05 2.41 -18.47
CA ASP A 91 -16.86 2.66 -19.66
C ASP A 91 -18.35 2.87 -19.34
N GLY A 92 -18.79 2.57 -18.10
CA GLY A 92 -20.21 2.70 -17.74
C GLY A 92 -20.51 3.00 -16.27
N TRP A 93 -19.79 2.42 -15.32
CA TRP A 93 -20.13 2.51 -13.89
C TRP A 93 -19.30 3.54 -13.13
N ILE A 94 -18.06 3.76 -13.53
CA ILE A 94 -17.14 4.66 -12.83
C ILE A 94 -16.62 5.68 -13.84
N GLN A 95 -17.22 6.87 -13.86
CA GLN A 95 -16.70 7.95 -14.69
C GLN A 95 -15.50 8.61 -14.01
N PHE A 96 -14.31 8.29 -14.49
CA PHE A 96 -13.09 8.99 -14.11
C PHE A 96 -13.06 10.34 -14.82
N ARG A 97 -13.00 11.43 -14.05
CA ARG A 97 -12.88 12.77 -14.64
C ARG A 97 -11.52 12.99 -15.29
N ASP A 98 -10.47 12.42 -14.67
CA ASP A 98 -9.08 12.58 -15.07
C ASP A 98 -8.33 11.25 -14.95
N ILE A 99 -7.33 11.04 -15.82
CA ILE A 99 -6.43 9.86 -15.77
C ILE A 99 -5.76 9.75 -14.40
N SER A 100 -5.42 10.90 -13.78
CA SER A 100 -4.85 10.93 -12.43
C SER A 100 -5.77 10.30 -11.38
N GLN A 101 -7.10 10.46 -11.51
CA GLN A 101 -8.06 9.86 -10.58
C GLN A 101 -8.13 8.34 -10.74
N ALA A 102 -8.11 7.86 -11.99
CA ALA A 102 -8.07 6.42 -12.29
C ALA A 102 -6.79 5.76 -11.76
N LEU A 103 -5.65 6.42 -11.92
CA LEU A 103 -4.37 5.96 -11.39
C LEU A 103 -4.36 5.92 -9.86
N ASN A 104 -4.83 6.98 -9.20
CA ASN A 104 -4.89 7.03 -7.74
C ASN A 104 -5.79 5.92 -7.17
N MET A 105 -6.94 5.68 -7.81
CA MET A 105 -7.86 4.61 -7.41
C MET A 105 -7.25 3.21 -7.64
N SER A 106 -6.51 3.04 -8.73
CA SER A 106 -5.77 1.80 -9.00
C SER A 106 -4.73 1.53 -7.92
N ILE A 107 -3.86 2.50 -7.62
CA ILE A 107 -2.81 2.37 -6.60
C ILE A 107 -3.41 2.08 -5.22
N LEU A 108 -4.49 2.76 -4.86
CA LEU A 108 -5.19 2.54 -3.59
C LEU A 108 -5.73 1.11 -3.51
N GLY A 109 -6.37 0.61 -4.57
CA GLY A 109 -6.83 -0.77 -4.61
C GLY A 109 -5.70 -1.79 -4.53
N MET A 110 -4.56 -1.55 -5.19
CA MET A 110 -3.38 -2.41 -5.06
C MET A 110 -2.86 -2.47 -3.61
N ALA A 111 -2.81 -1.32 -2.92
CA ALA A 111 -2.39 -1.24 -1.54
C ALA A 111 -3.32 -2.02 -0.60
N ILE A 112 -4.65 -1.93 -0.81
CA ILE A 112 -5.64 -2.69 -0.05
C ILE A 112 -5.51 -4.19 -0.30
N ILE A 113 -5.41 -4.60 -1.57
CA ILE A 113 -5.28 -6.03 -1.95
C ILE A 113 -4.02 -6.62 -1.33
N PHE A 114 -2.89 -5.92 -1.41
CA PHE A 114 -1.67 -6.34 -0.75
C PHE A 114 -1.85 -6.44 0.77
N GLY A 115 -2.50 -5.44 1.37
CA GLY A 115 -2.84 -5.42 2.78
C GLY A 115 -3.60 -6.65 3.25
N LEU A 116 -4.66 -6.99 2.52
CA LEU A 116 -5.50 -8.14 2.79
C LEU A 116 -4.77 -9.46 2.59
N CYS A 117 -4.02 -9.61 1.49
CA CYS A 117 -3.23 -10.81 1.25
C CYS A 117 -2.19 -11.02 2.35
N TRP A 118 -1.45 -9.97 2.71
CA TRP A 118 -0.45 -10.06 3.77
C TRP A 118 -1.07 -10.40 5.12
N ALA A 119 -2.16 -9.75 5.51
CA ALA A 119 -2.86 -10.04 6.76
C ALA A 119 -3.35 -11.50 6.80
N TYR A 120 -3.96 -11.97 5.69
CA TYR A 120 -4.43 -13.35 5.56
C TYR A 120 -3.30 -14.37 5.77
N TYR A 121 -2.18 -14.24 5.06
CA TYR A 121 -1.06 -15.18 5.19
C TYR A 121 -0.35 -15.05 6.54
N ASN A 122 -0.25 -13.85 7.09
CA ASN A 122 0.33 -13.62 8.40
C ASN A 122 -0.49 -14.25 9.54
N PHE A 123 -1.83 -14.27 9.44
CA PHE A 123 -2.68 -14.97 10.41
C PHE A 123 -2.73 -16.48 10.19
N LYS A 124 -2.64 -16.93 8.93
CA LYS A 124 -2.66 -18.36 8.60
C LYS A 124 -1.37 -19.09 8.97
N GLY A 125 -0.23 -18.39 9.05
CA GLY A 125 1.04 -18.94 9.52
C GLY A 125 1.77 -19.85 8.51
N GLU A 126 1.42 -19.78 7.22
CA GLU A 126 1.97 -20.59 6.12
C GLU A 126 3.07 -19.91 5.30
#